data_AF-A0A482IZM6-F1
#
_entry.id   AF-A0A482IZM6-F1
#
_cell.length_a   1.000
_cell.length_b   1.000
_cell.length_c   1.000
_cell.angle_alpha   90.00
_cell.angle_beta   90.00
_cell.angle_gamma   90.00
#
_symmetry.space_group_name_H-M   'P 1'
#
loop_
_entity.id
_entity.type
_entity.pdbx_description
1 polymer ?
#
loop_
_entity_poly.entity_id
_entity_poly.type
_entity_poly.pdbx_seq_one_letter_code
_entity_poly.pdbx_strand_id
1 'polypeptide(L)'
;MSNFAEAAAVDAMADKIAQLESQVAHLQLQLENERAATLGAMLGPLRAREIVLLNIGSDNSSKLVERLSQDFGPHVDEVVRHLFDLNHAPCSDQKREEFRTLFNKGMTKF
;
A
#
# COMPACT_ATOMS: atom_id res chain seq x y z
N MET A 1 6.52 -50.68 22.49
CA MET A 1 7.52 -49.59 22.31
C MET A 1 7.27 -48.75 21.06
N SER A 2 6.60 -49.24 20.02
CA SER A 2 6.28 -48.48 18.79
C SER A 2 5.42 -47.23 19.01
N ASN A 3 4.34 -47.31 19.81
CA ASN A 3 3.40 -46.19 19.98
C ASN A 3 3.96 -44.96 20.71
N PHE A 4 4.96 -45.13 21.59
CA PHE A 4 5.56 -44.01 22.32
C PHE A 4 6.50 -43.19 21.45
N ALA A 5 7.23 -43.85 20.54
CA ALA A 5 8.11 -43.17 19.58
C ALA A 5 7.29 -42.40 18.52
N GLU A 6 6.16 -42.98 18.10
CA GLU A 6 5.24 -42.34 17.15
C GLU A 6 4.52 -41.14 17.77
N ALA A 7 4.02 -41.25 19.01
CA ALA A 7 3.42 -40.12 19.73
C ALA A 7 4.43 -38.98 19.96
N ALA A 8 5.66 -39.30 20.39
CA ALA A 8 6.71 -38.30 20.57
C ALA A 8 7.11 -37.62 19.26
N ALA A 9 7.05 -38.32 18.12
CA ALA A 9 7.32 -37.74 16.81
C ALA A 9 6.19 -36.79 16.37
N VAL A 10 4.93 -37.14 16.64
CA VAL A 10 3.78 -36.27 16.35
C VAL A 10 3.81 -35.00 17.19
N ASP A 11 4.09 -35.11 18.49
CA ASP A 11 4.21 -33.95 19.38
C ASP A 11 5.35 -33.02 18.94
N ALA A 12 6.53 -33.59 18.61
CA ALA A 12 7.65 -32.81 18.10
C ALA A 12 7.35 -32.11 16.76
N MET A 13 6.55 -32.74 15.88
CA MET A 13 6.09 -32.12 14.65
C MET A 13 5.09 -30.99 14.92
N ALA A 14 4.15 -31.19 15.84
CA ALA A 14 3.18 -30.17 16.23
C ALA A 14 3.88 -28.93 16.82
N ASP A 15 4.84 -29.13 17.72
CA ASP A 15 5.65 -28.05 18.30
C ASP A 15 6.45 -27.31 17.22
N LYS A 16 7.00 -28.06 16.26
CA LYS A 16 7.75 -27.45 15.16
C LYS A 16 6.85 -26.62 14.25
N ILE A 17 5.64 -27.10 13.96
CA ILE A 17 4.64 -26.36 13.17
C ILE A 17 4.27 -25.07 13.90
N ALA A 18 3.94 -25.13 15.19
CA ALA A 18 3.60 -23.95 15.97
C ALA A 18 4.75 -22.91 16.01
N GLN A 19 5.99 -23.38 16.13
CA GLN A 19 7.17 -22.50 16.05
C GLN A 19 7.31 -21.83 14.68
N LEU A 20 7.12 -22.60 13.60
CA LEU A 20 7.20 -22.07 12.23
C LEU A 20 6.07 -21.09 11.94
N GLU A 21 4.84 -21.36 12.38
CA GLU A 21 3.70 -20.44 12.26
C GLU A 21 3.97 -19.12 12.98
N SER A 22 4.51 -19.19 14.20
CA SER A 22 4.91 -18.00 14.95
C SER A 22 6.00 -17.19 14.23
N GLN A 23 7.00 -17.86 13.66
CA GLN A 23 8.07 -17.20 12.89
C GLN A 23 7.54 -16.56 11.61
N VAL A 24 6.65 -17.24 10.88
CA VAL A 24 6.00 -16.70 9.68
C VAL A 24 5.20 -15.46 10.02
N ALA A 25 4.39 -15.49 11.08
CA ALA A 25 3.63 -14.32 11.52
C ALA A 25 4.53 -13.14 11.90
N HIS A 26 5.66 -13.40 12.58
CA HIS A 26 6.62 -12.36 12.93
C HIS A 26 7.28 -11.73 11.71
N LEU A 27 7.72 -12.54 10.73
CA LEU A 27 8.34 -12.06 9.50
C LEU A 27 7.35 -11.27 8.63
N GLN A 28 6.08 -11.70 8.57
CA GLN A 28 5.03 -10.98 7.87
C GLN A 28 4.83 -9.59 8.48
N LEU A 29 4.76 -9.49 9.81
CA LEU A 29 4.64 -8.20 10.50
C LEU A 29 5.85 -7.29 10.25
N GLN A 30 7.06 -7.84 10.26
CA GLN A 30 8.27 -7.07 9.95
C GLN A 30 8.24 -6.53 8.52
N LEU A 31 7.88 -7.37 7.54
CA LEU A 31 7.76 -6.96 6.15
C LEU A 31 6.72 -5.85 5.95
N GLU A 32 5.57 -5.95 6.62
CA GLU A 32 4.54 -4.89 6.58
C GLU A 32 5.06 -3.58 7.18
N ASN A 33 5.73 -3.63 8.33
CA ASN A 33 6.30 -2.44 8.95
C ASN A 33 7.37 -1.78 8.07
N GLU A 34 8.26 -2.59 7.46
CA GLU A 34 9.30 -2.07 6.57
C GLU A 34 8.73 -1.46 5.29
N ARG A 35 7.67 -2.05 4.72
CA ARG A 35 6.97 -1.50 3.55
C ARG A 35 6.34 -0.15 3.86
N ALA A 36 5.64 -0.02 5.00
CA ALA A 36 5.07 1.25 5.44
C ALA A 36 6.17 2.31 5.66
N ALA A 37 7.26 1.94 6.35
CA ALA A 37 8.38 2.84 6.61
C ALA A 37 9.08 3.30 5.32
N THR A 38 9.22 2.40 4.34
CA THR A 38 9.81 2.70 3.03
C THR A 38 8.95 3.69 2.26
N LEU A 39 7.63 3.48 2.21
CA LEU A 39 6.71 4.42 1.56
C LEU A 39 6.77 5.81 2.21
N GLY A 40 6.78 5.87 3.54
CA GLY A 40 6.96 7.13 4.28
C GLY A 40 8.30 7.81 3.99
N ALA A 41 9.39 7.04 3.91
CA ALA A 41 10.72 7.56 3.58
C ALA A 41 10.85 8.05 2.14
N MET A 42 10.08 7.48 1.20
CA MET A 42 10.07 7.92 -0.20
C MET A 42 9.19 9.15 -0.43
N LEU A 43 7.99 9.17 0.16
CA LEU A 43 6.98 10.21 -0.09
C LEU A 43 7.08 11.39 0.86
N GLY A 44 7.48 11.17 2.12
CA GLY A 44 7.61 12.20 3.14
C GLY A 44 8.57 13.33 2.75
N PRO A 45 9.79 13.05 2.26
CA PRO A 45 10.73 14.09 1.82
C PRO A 45 10.22 14.91 0.63
N LEU A 46 9.45 14.30 -0.29
CA LEU A 46 8.84 15.03 -1.40
C LEU A 46 7.85 16.06 -0.87
N ARG A 47 6.98 15.64 0.05
CA ARG A 47 6.01 16.52 0.68
C ARG A 47 6.66 17.65 1.49
N ALA A 48 7.75 17.35 2.22
CA ALA A 48 8.51 18.36 2.96
C ALA A 48 9.14 19.43 2.06
N ARG A 49 9.32 19.13 0.76
CA ARG A 49 9.81 20.05 -0.27
C ARG A 49 8.70 20.64 -1.13
N GLU A 50 7.45 20.61 -0.65
CA GLU A 50 6.27 21.11 -1.34
C GLU A 50 5.96 20.39 -2.68
N ILE A 51 6.53 19.20 -2.89
CA ILE A 51 6.23 18.35 -4.05
C ILE A 51 5.02 17.50 -3.69
N VAL A 52 3.95 17.64 -4.47
CA VAL A 52 2.67 16.95 -4.27
C VAL A 52 2.43 15.91 -5.35
N LEU A 53 1.96 14.73 -4.95
CA LEU A 53 1.40 13.76 -5.89
C LEU A 53 -0.05 14.14 -6.16
N LEU A 54 -0.39 14.34 -7.43
CA LEU A 54 -1.73 14.73 -7.87
C LEU A 54 -2.37 13.58 -8.66
N ASN A 55 -3.49 13.05 -8.18
CA ASN A 55 -4.35 12.19 -8.98
C ASN A 55 -5.17 13.04 -9.93
N ILE A 56 -4.92 12.87 -11.23
CA ILE A 56 -5.68 13.50 -12.32
C ILE A 56 -6.66 12.53 -13.00
N GLY A 57 -6.90 11.35 -12.43
CA GLY A 57 -7.89 10.40 -12.92
C GLY A 57 -9.33 10.88 -12.68
N SER A 58 -10.23 10.63 -13.64
CA SER A 58 -11.65 10.99 -13.56
C SER A 58 -12.49 10.02 -12.73
N ASP A 59 -11.87 8.94 -12.25
CA ASP A 59 -12.54 7.98 -11.38
C ASP A 59 -13.00 8.63 -10.08
N ASN A 60 -14.11 8.13 -9.54
CA ASN A 60 -14.52 8.49 -8.19
C ASN A 60 -13.45 8.03 -7.16
N SER A 61 -13.37 8.74 -6.04
CA SER A 61 -12.32 8.50 -5.05
C SER A 61 -12.39 7.10 -4.43
N SER A 62 -13.57 6.48 -4.38
CA SER A 62 -13.72 5.09 -3.93
C SER A 62 -12.99 4.10 -4.84
N LYS A 63 -13.08 4.27 -6.17
CA LYS A 63 -12.36 3.41 -7.13
C LYS A 63 -10.86 3.66 -7.12
N LEU A 64 -10.44 4.90 -6.86
CA LEU A 64 -9.03 5.21 -6.64
C LEU A 64 -8.49 4.46 -5.43
N VAL A 65 -9.18 4.55 -4.29
CA VAL A 65 -8.78 3.84 -3.05
C VAL A 65 -8.81 2.33 -3.26
N GLU A 66 -9.79 1.79 -3.96
CA GLU A 66 -9.86 0.36 -4.28
C GLU A 66 -8.63 -0.11 -5.08
N ARG A 67 -8.26 0.60 -6.16
CA ARG A 67 -7.05 0.27 -6.94
C ARG A 67 -5.78 0.38 -6.10
N LEU A 68 -5.64 1.46 -5.34
CA LEU A 68 -4.48 1.64 -4.46
C LEU A 68 -4.43 0.55 -3.38
N SER A 69 -5.58 0.05 -2.90
CA SER A 69 -5.65 -1.06 -1.97
C SER A 69 -5.22 -2.39 -2.61
N GLN A 70 -5.47 -2.58 -3.91
CA GLN A 70 -4.98 -3.76 -4.64
C GLN A 70 -3.45 -3.72 -4.80
N ASP A 71 -2.89 -2.53 -5.07
CA ASP A 71 -1.46 -2.37 -5.33
C ASP A 71 -0.62 -2.30 -4.05
N PHE A 72 -1.11 -1.61 -3.02
CA PHE A 72 -0.37 -1.32 -1.78
C PHE A 72 -0.89 -2.07 -0.56
N GLY A 73 -2.00 -2.81 -0.70
CA GLY A 73 -2.58 -3.62 0.36
C GLY A 73 -2.87 -2.80 1.62
N PRO A 74 -2.41 -3.25 2.81
CA PRO A 74 -2.66 -2.56 4.08
C PRO A 74 -1.97 -1.19 4.18
N HIS A 75 -1.11 -0.83 3.24
CA HIS A 75 -0.37 0.45 3.25
C HIS A 75 -1.04 1.55 2.43
N VAL A 76 -2.23 1.32 1.90
CA VAL A 76 -3.00 2.29 1.11
C VAL A 76 -3.12 3.64 1.83
N ASP A 77 -3.34 3.63 3.15
CA ASP A 77 -3.50 4.85 3.93
C ASP A 77 -2.26 5.73 3.92
N GLU A 78 -1.06 5.14 3.92
CA GLU A 78 0.19 5.90 3.87
C GLU A 78 0.37 6.56 2.50
N VAL A 79 0.00 5.86 1.42
CA VAL A 79 0.03 6.43 0.06
C VAL A 79 -1.02 7.55 -0.09
N VAL A 80 -2.25 7.30 0.36
CA VAL A 80 -3.37 8.26 0.26
C VAL A 80 -3.07 9.55 1.03
N ARG A 81 -2.39 9.47 2.17
CA ARG A 81 -1.97 10.66 2.93
C ARG A 81 -1.13 11.64 2.12
N HIS A 82 -0.33 11.15 1.17
CA HIS A 82 0.56 11.97 0.35
C HIS A 82 -0.03 12.29 -1.04
N LEU A 83 -1.25 11.83 -1.33
CA LEU A 83 -1.93 12.02 -2.61
C LEU A 83 -3.02 13.11 -2.51
N PHE A 84 -2.98 14.06 -3.42
CA PHE A 84 -4.05 15.03 -3.62
C PHE A 84 -4.96 14.55 -4.75
N ASP A 85 -6.27 14.45 -4.50
CA ASP A 85 -7.25 14.06 -5.52
C ASP A 85 -7.85 15.31 -6.18
N LEU A 86 -7.60 15.50 -7.47
CA LEU A 86 -8.14 16.63 -8.24
C LEU A 86 -9.67 16.68 -8.22
N ASN A 87 -10.34 15.53 -8.06
CA ASN A 87 -11.80 15.48 -7.93
C ASN A 87 -12.32 16.25 -6.70
N HIS A 88 -11.51 16.35 -5.64
CA HIS A 88 -11.86 17.04 -4.41
C HIS A 88 -11.26 18.45 -4.31
N ALA A 89 -10.58 18.91 -5.36
CA ALA A 89 -10.05 20.26 -5.40
C ALA A 89 -11.19 21.30 -5.28
N PRO A 90 -11.02 22.38 -4.50
CA PRO A 90 -12.01 23.46 -4.36
C PRO A 90 -11.98 24.38 -5.59
N CYS A 91 -12.26 23.83 -6.77
CA CYS A 91 -12.33 24.57 -8.01
C CYS A 91 -13.51 24.08 -8.88
N SER A 92 -13.92 24.94 -9.81
CA SER A 92 -15.00 24.64 -10.76
C SER A 92 -14.65 23.42 -11.62
N ASP A 93 -15.68 22.72 -12.12
CA ASP A 93 -15.51 21.61 -13.07
C ASP A 93 -14.68 21.99 -14.29
N GLN A 94 -14.89 23.19 -14.84
CA GLN A 94 -14.11 23.71 -15.95
C GLN A 94 -12.61 23.74 -15.62
N LYS A 95 -12.22 24.36 -14.51
CA LYS A 95 -10.82 24.39 -14.05
C LYS A 95 -10.25 23.00 -13.77
N ARG A 96 -11.04 22.08 -13.20
CA ARG A 96 -10.60 20.69 -13.01
C ARG A 96 -10.27 20.03 -14.35
N GLU A 97 -11.12 20.22 -15.36
CA GLU A 97 -10.90 19.68 -16.69
C GLU A 97 -9.72 20.34 -17.42
N GLU A 98 -9.50 21.64 -17.21
CA GLU A 98 -8.29 22.33 -17.67
C GLU A 98 -7.04 21.72 -17.05
N PHE A 99 -7.02 21.47 -15.73
CA PHE A 99 -5.92 20.79 -15.05
C PHE A 99 -5.70 19.38 -15.57
N ARG A 100 -6.76 18.58 -15.74
CA ARG A 100 -6.66 17.25 -16.36
C ARG A 100 -6.06 17.37 -17.74
N THR A 101 -6.53 18.28 -18.56
CA THR A 101 -6.01 18.48 -19.91
C THR A 101 -4.53 18.84 -19.89
N LEU A 102 -4.10 19.76 -19.02
CA LEU A 102 -2.71 20.19 -18.90
C LEU A 102 -1.78 19.05 -18.48
N PHE A 103 -2.14 18.28 -17.45
CA PHE A 103 -1.30 17.21 -16.92
C PHE A 103 -1.42 15.89 -17.69
N ASN A 104 -2.60 15.57 -18.23
CA ASN A 104 -2.83 14.38 -19.04
C ASN A 104 -2.25 14.54 -20.46
N LYS A 105 -2.13 15.77 -20.97
CA LYS A 105 -1.42 16.04 -22.24
C LYS A 105 0.11 15.97 -22.16
N GLY A 106 0.69 15.75 -20.97
CA GLY A 106 2.10 15.38 -20.83
C GLY A 106 2.42 13.92 -21.23
N MET A 107 1.40 13.06 -21.33
CA MET A 107 1.54 11.69 -21.89
C MET A 107 1.21 11.61 -23.39
N THR A 108 0.68 12.68 -23.98
CA THR A 108 0.62 12.85 -25.42
C THR A 108 1.97 13.39 -25.87
N LYS A 109 2.92 12.45 -26.04
CA LYS A 109 4.27 12.59 -26.64
C LYS A 109 4.62 13.98 -27.19
N PHE A 110 5.71 14.57 -26.66
CA PHE A 110 6.69 15.19 -27.54
C PHE A 110 7.27 14.15 -28.49
#